data_AF-A0A955XQP4-F1
#
_entry.id   AF-A0A955XQP4-F1
#
_cell.length_a   1.000
_cell.length_b   1.000
_cell.length_c   1.000
_cell.angle_alpha   90.00
_cell.angle_beta   90.00
_cell.angle_gamma   90.00
#
_symmetry.space_group_name_H-M   'P 1'
#
loop_
_entity.id
_entity.type
_entity.pdbx_description
1 polymer ?
#
loop_
_entity_poly.entity_id
_entity_poly.type
_entity_poly.pdbx_seq_one_letter_code
_entity_poly.pdbx_strand_id
1 'polypeptide(L)'
;MKVFMIISLITLLPFTVAAQELEAQCSLGSSRSVSEEAAEQVTIELCELVGRSTLTSQTNRSYQVHVRSLGDWYWVGLSEHGSDGSVLRLREAQVSTLDEVPLASMRLVLALESDTSFEETATVSTLVGGETRPYEKLPGEILVGLGLNAVGVPGTGAGSAPGMAARVGYQTPRWDVGTDFRFALSEDLFFMDLSVGGRYFFSEASISPFVGGGVSWLIFEGGNSSETEETYVDGQGFATFVEAGVELFRLHSVRLTVDVRAHLPLFTAESASYTFDEDTYFYDNGTTEDSYYVPVTGAVMLQW
;
A
#
# COMPACT_ATOMS: atom_id res chain seq x y z
N MET A 1 -19.14 66.52 12.97
CA MET A 1 -18.39 65.31 13.37
C MET A 1 -16.95 65.47 12.93
N LYS A 2 -16.01 65.62 13.87
CA LYS A 2 -14.56 65.71 13.60
C LYS A 2 -13.95 64.34 13.89
N VAL A 3 -13.41 63.68 12.88
CA VAL A 3 -12.71 62.39 13.01
C VAL A 3 -11.23 62.70 13.26
N PHE A 4 -10.74 62.35 14.44
CA PHE A 4 -9.33 62.42 14.80
C PHE A 4 -8.61 61.18 14.27
N MET A 5 -7.65 61.41 13.38
CA MET A 5 -6.74 60.42 12.82
C MET A 5 -5.54 60.27 13.76
N ILE A 6 -5.44 59.12 14.44
CA ILE A 6 -4.29 58.78 15.29
C ILE A 6 -3.32 57.97 14.43
N ILE A 7 -2.19 58.60 14.07
CA ILE A 7 -1.05 57.95 13.42
C ILE A 7 -0.19 57.36 14.55
N SER A 8 -0.22 56.03 14.68
CA SER A 8 0.64 55.30 15.62
C SER A 8 1.97 55.00 14.96
N LEU A 9 3.03 55.61 15.49
CA LEU A 9 4.41 55.50 15.04
C LEU A 9 4.99 54.15 15.53
N ILE A 10 4.96 53.13 14.68
CA ILE A 10 5.60 51.83 14.96
C ILE A 10 7.10 51.97 14.69
N THR A 11 7.87 52.01 15.76
CA THR A 11 9.34 51.97 15.73
C THR A 11 9.81 50.57 15.30
N LEU A 12 10.37 50.48 14.09
CA LEU A 12 11.13 49.34 13.59
C LEU A 12 12.44 49.22 14.38
N LEU A 13 12.48 48.31 15.35
CA LEU A 13 13.74 47.82 15.91
C LEU A 13 14.31 46.75 14.97
N PRO A 14 15.60 46.82 14.59
CA PRO A 14 16.24 45.74 13.86
C PRO A 14 16.40 44.54 14.79
N PHE A 15 15.60 43.50 14.59
CA PHE A 15 15.89 42.18 15.14
C PHE A 15 17.09 41.62 14.37
N THR A 16 18.29 41.84 14.91
CA THR A 16 19.45 41.01 14.58
C THR A 16 19.18 39.62 15.16
N VAL A 17 18.63 38.73 14.34
CA VAL A 17 18.61 37.29 14.63
C VAL A 17 20.07 36.84 14.58
N ALA A 18 20.66 36.61 15.73
CA ALA A 18 21.93 35.91 15.83
C ALA A 18 21.68 34.48 15.29
N ALA A 19 22.23 34.19 14.12
CA ALA A 19 22.48 32.81 13.71
C ALA A 19 23.54 32.26 14.67
N GLN A 20 23.12 31.70 15.80
CA GLN A 20 24.01 30.87 16.61
C GLN A 20 24.32 29.64 15.77
N GLU A 21 25.61 29.47 15.47
CA GLU A 21 26.20 28.29 14.86
C GLU A 21 25.66 27.03 15.54
N LEU A 22 24.83 26.28 14.82
CA LEU A 22 24.43 24.91 15.16
C LEU A 22 25.57 23.92 14.83
N GLU A 23 26.83 24.38 14.83
CA GLU A 23 28.00 23.61 14.37
C GLU A 23 28.49 22.57 15.39
N ALA A 24 27.94 22.54 16.61
CA ALA A 24 28.53 21.73 17.69
C ALA A 24 27.84 20.38 17.98
N GLN A 25 26.79 19.99 17.26
CA GLN A 25 26.04 18.77 17.59
C GLN A 25 26.20 17.62 16.59
N CYS A 26 26.78 17.83 15.42
CA CYS A 26 26.99 16.75 14.44
C CYS A 26 28.33 16.92 13.74
N SER A 27 29.18 15.88 13.77
CA SER A 27 30.53 15.95 13.20
C SER A 27 30.92 14.66 12.50
N LEU A 28 31.91 14.75 11.61
CA LEU A 28 32.54 13.57 11.03
C LEU A 28 33.29 12.80 12.13
N GLY A 29 32.98 11.52 12.28
CA GLY A 29 33.66 10.60 13.18
C GLY A 29 34.85 9.93 12.47
N SER A 30 34.76 8.62 12.29
CA SER A 30 35.79 7.87 11.56
C SER A 30 35.43 7.74 10.08
N SER A 31 36.31 8.23 9.21
CA SER A 31 36.33 7.91 7.78
C SER A 31 37.47 6.93 7.50
N ARG A 32 37.16 5.76 6.91
CA ARG A 32 38.18 4.78 6.53
C ARG A 32 37.97 4.34 5.09
N SER A 33 39.02 4.47 4.29
CA SER A 33 39.05 4.01 2.89
C SER A 33 38.10 4.77 1.94
N VAL A 34 37.56 5.92 2.36
CA VAL A 34 36.74 6.85 1.55
C VAL A 34 37.52 8.15 1.39
N SER A 35 37.36 8.86 0.27
CA SER A 35 37.98 10.18 0.10
C SER A 35 37.44 11.16 1.16
N GLU A 36 38.29 12.06 1.61
CA GLU A 36 37.93 13.06 2.63
C GLU A 36 36.76 13.93 2.16
N GLU A 37 36.79 14.37 0.89
CA GLU A 37 35.72 15.14 0.24
C GLU A 37 34.37 14.40 0.25
N ALA A 38 34.36 13.09 -0.07
CA ALA A 38 33.12 12.31 -0.04
C ALA A 38 32.61 12.10 1.38
N ALA A 39 33.49 11.80 2.34
CA ALA A 39 33.12 11.65 3.74
C ALA A 39 32.56 12.95 4.33
N GLU A 40 33.13 14.10 3.94
CA GLU A 40 32.65 15.42 4.32
C GLU A 40 31.28 15.71 3.71
N GLN A 41 31.08 15.44 2.43
CA GLN A 41 29.78 15.62 1.76
C GLN A 41 28.67 14.79 2.43
N VAL A 42 28.93 13.51 2.70
CA VAL A 42 27.99 12.61 3.41
C VAL A 42 27.69 13.15 4.81
N THR A 43 28.70 13.69 5.50
CA THR A 43 28.54 14.28 6.82
C THR A 43 27.66 15.51 6.79
N ILE A 44 27.89 16.42 5.83
CA ILE A 44 27.09 17.64 5.67
C ILE A 44 25.61 17.28 5.48
N GLU A 45 25.33 16.33 4.59
CA GLU A 45 23.96 15.89 4.31
C GLU A 45 23.26 15.26 5.53
N LEU A 46 23.93 14.33 6.21
CA LEU A 46 23.40 13.71 7.43
C LEU A 46 23.19 14.73 8.55
N CYS A 47 24.15 15.63 8.75
CA CYS A 47 24.06 16.65 9.79
C CYS A 47 22.96 17.67 9.49
N GLU A 48 22.71 18.00 8.21
CA GLU A 48 21.58 18.83 7.81
C GLU A 48 20.24 18.13 8.14
N LEU A 49 20.12 16.83 7.90
CA LEU A 49 18.92 16.05 8.24
C LEU A 49 18.71 15.92 9.74
N VAL A 50 19.76 15.65 10.52
CA VAL A 50 19.71 15.66 12.00
C VAL A 50 19.29 17.04 12.49
N GLY A 51 19.83 18.11 11.91
CA GLY A 51 19.49 19.50 12.20
C GLY A 51 17.99 19.81 12.05
N ARG A 52 17.30 19.09 11.15
CA ARG A 52 15.87 19.24 10.86
C ARG A 52 14.97 18.30 11.68
N SER A 53 15.52 17.27 12.34
CA SER A 53 14.74 16.27 13.06
C SER A 53 14.52 16.64 14.53
N THR A 54 13.68 15.88 15.23
CA THR A 54 13.40 16.12 16.66
C THR A 54 14.58 15.76 17.57
N LEU A 55 15.61 15.11 17.03
CA LEU A 55 16.83 14.72 17.74
C LEU A 55 17.56 15.93 18.35
N THR A 56 17.56 17.07 17.67
CA THR A 56 18.19 18.33 18.13
C THR A 56 17.53 18.96 19.36
N SER A 57 16.29 18.57 19.69
CA SER A 57 15.59 19.09 20.88
C SER A 57 16.16 18.52 22.18
N GLN A 58 17.08 17.55 22.11
CA GLN A 58 17.66 16.89 23.28
C GLN A 58 18.99 17.54 23.65
N THR A 59 18.95 18.45 24.61
CA THR A 59 20.15 19.06 25.19
C THR A 59 21.06 17.97 25.78
N ASN A 60 22.35 17.99 25.46
CA ASN A 60 23.40 17.02 25.86
C ASN A 60 23.60 15.80 24.94
N ARG A 61 23.16 15.87 23.68
CA ARG A 61 23.47 14.85 22.68
C ARG A 61 24.38 15.41 21.60
N SER A 62 25.33 14.59 21.16
CA SER A 62 26.16 14.86 20.00
C SER A 62 26.10 13.66 19.05
N TYR A 63 26.13 13.92 17.76
CA TYR A 63 25.99 12.93 16.71
C TYR A 63 27.31 12.82 15.93
N GLN A 64 27.72 11.59 15.61
CA GLN A 64 28.88 11.37 14.74
C GLN A 64 28.48 10.57 13.51
N VAL A 65 28.99 11.01 12.36
CA VAL A 65 28.83 10.33 11.09
C VAL A 65 30.04 9.46 10.83
N HIS A 66 29.82 8.18 10.58
CA HIS A 66 30.85 7.20 10.26
C HIS A 66 30.70 6.80 8.79
N VAL A 67 31.77 6.89 8.01
CA VAL A 67 31.74 6.48 6.60
C VAL A 67 32.92 5.55 6.33
N ARG A 68 32.63 4.34 5.89
CA ARG A 68 33.66 3.32 5.60
C ARG A 68 33.39 2.71 4.25
N SER A 69 34.44 2.46 3.46
CA SER A 69 34.31 1.62 2.27
C SER A 69 34.83 0.22 2.55
N LEU A 70 34.16 -0.78 1.97
CA LEU A 70 34.53 -2.19 2.02
C LEU A 70 34.31 -2.82 0.64
N GLY A 71 35.35 -2.80 -0.19
CA GLY A 71 35.26 -3.23 -1.59
C GLY A 71 34.35 -2.28 -2.37
N ASP A 72 33.29 -2.83 -2.97
CA ASP A 72 32.32 -2.07 -3.77
C ASP A 72 31.18 -1.46 -2.93
N TRP A 73 31.24 -1.57 -1.60
CA TRP A 73 30.18 -1.14 -0.70
C TRP A 73 30.64 -0.02 0.22
N TYR A 74 29.72 0.86 0.60
CA TYR A 74 29.91 1.87 1.63
C TYR A 74 29.03 1.55 2.83
N TRP A 75 29.60 1.69 4.02
CA TRP A 75 28.91 1.64 5.31
C TRP A 75 28.80 3.05 5.84
N VAL A 76 27.58 3.53 5.95
CA VAL A 76 27.26 4.84 6.51
C VAL A 76 26.60 4.63 7.86
N GLY A 77 27.18 5.19 8.90
CA GLY A 77 26.70 5.07 10.27
C GLY A 77 26.40 6.42 10.89
N LEU A 78 25.34 6.48 11.69
CA LEU A 78 25.01 7.61 12.54
C LEU A 78 25.01 7.13 13.99
N SER A 79 25.92 7.65 14.79
CA SER A 79 26.01 7.38 16.23
C SER A 79 25.52 8.57 17.03
N GLU A 80 24.82 8.28 18.12
CA GLU A 80 24.43 9.24 19.13
C GLU A 80 25.30 9.03 20.36
N HIS A 81 25.90 10.12 20.83
CA HIS A 81 26.78 10.15 21.98
C HIS A 81 26.16 10.98 23.11
N GLY A 82 26.38 10.51 24.34
CA GLY A 82 26.07 11.26 25.56
C GLY A 82 27.14 12.30 25.88
N SER A 83 26.88 13.13 26.88
CA SER A 83 27.82 14.16 27.36
C SER A 83 29.14 13.61 27.89
N ASP A 84 29.19 12.32 28.24
CA ASP A 84 30.39 11.60 28.68
C ASP A 84 31.21 11.02 27.52
N GLY A 85 30.76 11.22 26.27
CA GLY A 85 31.37 10.68 25.06
C GLY A 85 31.03 9.22 24.79
N SER A 86 30.24 8.56 25.64
CA SER A 86 29.79 7.19 25.41
C SER A 86 28.82 7.13 24.22
N VAL A 87 28.92 6.06 23.41
CA VAL A 87 27.96 5.79 22.34
C VAL A 87 26.68 5.27 22.98
N LEU A 88 25.61 6.05 22.91
CA LEU A 88 24.28 5.64 23.39
C LEU A 88 23.60 4.73 22.38
N ARG A 89 23.61 5.14 21.11
CA ARG A 89 22.96 4.42 20.01
C ARG A 89 23.79 4.54 18.74
N LEU A 90 23.74 3.52 17.91
CA LEU A 90 24.38 3.46 16.59
C LEU A 90 23.38 2.85 15.61
N ARG A 91 23.27 3.46 14.43
CA ARG A 91 22.57 2.89 13.28
C ARG A 91 23.52 2.91 12.10
N GLU A 92 23.56 1.83 11.35
CA GLU A 92 24.42 1.68 10.17
C GLU A 92 23.59 1.21 8.99
N ALA A 93 23.96 1.68 7.81
CA ALA A 93 23.36 1.33 6.54
C ALA A 93 24.46 0.91 5.57
N GLN A 94 24.22 -0.17 4.83
CA GLN A 94 25.07 -0.59 3.73
C GLN A 94 24.49 -0.06 2.42
N VAL A 95 25.26 0.74 1.69
CA VAL A 95 24.89 1.31 0.39
C VAL A 95 25.87 0.89 -0.70
N SER A 96 25.36 0.72 -1.92
CA SER A 96 26.16 0.26 -3.07
C SER A 96 26.94 1.41 -3.72
N THR A 97 26.38 2.61 -3.69
CA THR A 97 26.95 3.82 -4.29
C THR A 97 26.75 5.00 -3.34
N LEU A 98 27.57 6.04 -3.50
CA LEU A 98 27.40 7.27 -2.73
C LEU A 98 26.10 8.01 -3.09
N ASP A 99 25.55 7.79 -4.29
CA ASP A 99 24.29 8.37 -4.73
C ASP A 99 23.08 7.84 -3.93
N GLU A 100 23.21 6.71 -3.24
CA GLU A 100 22.19 6.15 -2.34
C GLU A 100 22.24 6.76 -0.93
N VAL A 101 23.29 7.52 -0.60
CA VAL A 101 23.46 8.11 0.74
C VAL A 101 22.30 9.02 1.13
N PRO A 102 21.74 9.89 0.27
CA PRO A 102 20.55 10.67 0.61
C PRO A 102 19.38 9.81 1.13
N LEU A 103 19.10 8.70 0.44
CA LEU A 103 18.02 7.78 0.80
C LEU A 103 18.31 7.05 2.12
N ALA A 104 19.54 6.56 2.27
CA ALA A 104 19.99 5.91 3.51
C ALA A 104 19.96 6.87 4.70
N SER A 105 20.34 8.13 4.48
CA SER A 105 20.49 9.14 5.53
C SER A 105 19.16 9.47 6.19
N MET A 106 18.10 9.64 5.39
CA MET A 106 16.75 9.83 5.94
C MET A 106 16.33 8.68 6.84
N ARG A 107 16.59 7.45 6.41
CA ARG A 107 16.25 6.23 7.15
C ARG A 107 17.08 6.06 8.43
N LEU A 108 18.37 6.38 8.39
CA LEU A 108 19.24 6.37 9.56
C LEU A 108 18.74 7.33 10.64
N VAL A 109 18.33 8.55 10.25
CA VAL A 109 17.76 9.54 11.17
C VAL A 109 16.43 9.04 11.75
N LEU A 110 15.53 8.52 10.90
CA LEU A 110 14.24 7.97 11.35
C LEU A 110 14.40 6.77 12.30
N ALA A 111 15.36 5.89 12.02
CA ALA A 111 15.66 4.71 12.85
C ALA A 111 16.18 5.13 14.23
N LEU A 112 17.00 6.19 14.28
CA LEU A 112 17.53 6.73 15.52
C LEU A 112 16.47 7.52 16.31
N GLU A 113 15.57 8.22 15.62
CA GLU A 113 14.45 8.95 16.21
C GLU A 113 13.39 8.01 16.81
N SER A 114 13.02 6.96 16.08
CA SER A 114 11.99 5.99 16.47
C SER A 114 12.52 4.84 17.33
N ASP A 115 13.82 4.79 17.57
CA ASP A 115 14.53 3.69 18.23
C ASP A 115 14.26 2.31 17.60
N THR A 116 14.05 2.28 16.28
CA THR A 116 13.84 1.05 15.49
C THR A 116 15.13 0.64 14.76
N SER A 117 15.14 -0.54 14.14
CA SER A 117 16.25 -0.92 13.27
C SER A 117 16.25 -0.13 11.95
N PHE A 118 17.38 -0.10 11.23
CA PHE A 118 17.44 0.56 9.91
C PHE A 118 16.51 -0.14 8.91
N GLU A 119 16.45 -1.47 8.95
CA GLU A 119 15.63 -2.33 8.09
C GLU A 119 14.13 -2.06 8.30
N GLU A 120 13.70 -1.80 9.54
CA GLU A 120 12.30 -1.48 9.87
C GLU A 120 11.82 -0.13 9.32
N THR A 121 12.75 0.76 8.93
CA THR A 121 12.41 2.06 8.31
C THR A 121 12.27 1.99 6.79
N ALA A 122 12.42 0.80 6.18
CA ALA A 122 12.31 0.62 4.75
C ALA A 122 10.89 0.89 4.22
N THR A 123 10.78 1.69 3.17
CA THR A 123 9.55 1.90 2.39
C THR A 123 9.84 1.63 0.91
N VAL A 124 8.80 1.45 0.08
CA VAL A 124 8.97 1.27 -1.38
C VAL A 124 9.89 2.32 -2.01
N SER A 125 9.86 3.57 -1.52
CA SER A 125 10.62 4.69 -2.09
C SER A 125 12.00 4.90 -1.48
N THR A 126 12.37 4.18 -0.41
CA THR A 126 13.60 4.41 0.38
C THR A 126 14.51 3.18 0.50
N LEU A 127 14.31 2.18 -0.35
CA LEU A 127 15.20 1.01 -0.44
C LEU A 127 16.56 1.42 -1.01
N VAL A 128 17.64 0.84 -0.45
CA VAL A 128 19.03 1.04 -0.90
C VAL A 128 19.56 -0.26 -1.53
N GLY A 129 20.50 -0.15 -2.47
CA GLY A 129 20.93 -1.26 -3.34
C GLY A 129 21.56 -2.44 -2.61
N GLY A 130 22.01 -2.28 -1.36
CA GLY A 130 22.51 -3.38 -0.53
C GLY A 130 21.43 -4.27 0.10
N GLU A 131 20.22 -3.74 0.29
CA GLU A 131 19.11 -4.46 0.92
C GLU A 131 18.24 -5.23 -0.09
N THR A 132 18.44 -4.95 -1.38
CA THR A 132 17.73 -5.58 -2.47
C THR A 132 18.71 -6.19 -3.46
N ARG A 133 18.57 -7.50 -3.77
CA ARG A 133 18.96 -7.97 -5.12
C ARG A 133 18.31 -6.99 -6.10
N PRO A 134 19.05 -6.44 -7.08
CA PRO A 134 18.70 -5.19 -7.77
C PRO A 134 17.26 -5.26 -8.25
N TYR A 135 16.38 -4.54 -7.56
CA TYR A 135 15.01 -4.33 -7.96
C TYR A 135 14.84 -2.82 -8.03
N GLU A 136 15.28 -2.27 -9.16
CA GLU A 136 14.89 -0.94 -9.61
C GLU A 136 13.37 -0.97 -9.78
N LYS A 137 12.62 -0.70 -8.70
CA LYS A 137 11.18 -0.48 -8.82
C LYS A 137 11.00 0.80 -9.62
N LEU A 138 10.69 0.64 -10.90
CA LEU A 138 10.18 1.71 -11.75
C LEU A 138 9.01 2.40 -11.01
N PRO A 139 8.78 3.71 -11.25
CA PRO A 139 7.69 4.47 -10.63
C PRO A 139 6.29 3.85 -10.82
N GLY A 140 6.17 2.88 -11.74
CA GLY A 140 5.22 1.80 -11.61
C GLY A 140 5.65 0.57 -12.41
N GLU A 141 5.00 -0.56 -12.16
CA GLU A 141 5.30 -1.87 -12.75
C GLU A 141 4.02 -2.54 -13.26
N ILE A 142 4.16 -3.40 -14.27
CA ILE A 142 3.06 -4.24 -14.73
C ILE A 142 3.10 -5.53 -13.93
N LEU A 143 1.99 -5.88 -13.29
CA LEU A 143 1.83 -7.12 -12.55
C LEU A 143 0.80 -8.01 -13.22
N VAL A 144 1.10 -9.31 -13.22
CA VAL A 144 0.16 -10.37 -13.57
C VAL A 144 -0.15 -11.17 -12.32
N GLY A 145 -1.44 -11.34 -12.04
CA GLY A 145 -1.94 -12.06 -10.88
C GLY A 145 -2.77 -13.26 -11.28
N LEU A 146 -2.59 -14.37 -10.58
CA LEU A 146 -3.45 -15.54 -10.62
C LEU A 146 -3.80 -15.99 -9.20
N GLY A 147 -5.01 -16.49 -9.00
CA GLY A 147 -5.47 -16.86 -7.69
C GLY A 147 -6.76 -17.66 -7.69
N LEU A 148 -7.21 -17.93 -6.47
CA LEU A 148 -8.48 -18.58 -6.20
C LEU A 148 -9.47 -17.53 -5.70
N ASN A 149 -10.74 -17.71 -6.04
CA ASN A 149 -11.81 -16.93 -5.44
C ASN A 149 -12.96 -17.82 -4.96
N ALA A 150 -13.83 -17.23 -4.16
CA ALA A 150 -15.14 -17.75 -3.81
C ALA A 150 -16.17 -16.68 -4.11
N VAL A 151 -17.33 -17.09 -4.60
CA VAL A 151 -18.44 -16.22 -4.97
C VAL A 151 -19.69 -16.66 -4.22
N GLY A 152 -20.46 -15.70 -3.73
CA GLY A 152 -21.83 -15.93 -3.27
C GLY A 152 -22.75 -14.85 -3.81
N VAL A 153 -24.00 -15.22 -4.09
CA VAL A 153 -25.05 -14.28 -4.50
C VAL A 153 -26.18 -14.32 -3.47
N PRO A 154 -26.09 -13.53 -2.40
CA PRO A 154 -27.10 -13.54 -1.35
C PRO A 154 -28.50 -13.29 -1.90
N GLY A 155 -29.46 -14.10 -1.46
CA GLY A 155 -30.87 -14.00 -1.87
C GLY A 155 -31.28 -14.95 -3.00
N THR A 156 -30.36 -15.61 -3.71
CA THR A 156 -30.71 -16.57 -4.78
C THR A 156 -30.97 -17.99 -4.26
N GLY A 157 -30.69 -18.25 -2.98
CA GLY A 157 -30.73 -19.60 -2.41
C GLY A 157 -29.52 -20.47 -2.75
N ALA A 158 -28.71 -20.08 -3.75
CA ALA A 158 -27.50 -20.78 -4.14
C ALA A 158 -26.42 -20.72 -3.06
N GLY A 159 -25.65 -21.81 -2.94
CA GLY A 159 -24.44 -21.87 -2.13
C GLY A 159 -23.30 -20.99 -2.66
N SER A 160 -22.16 -21.03 -1.99
CA SER A 160 -20.95 -20.37 -2.50
C SER A 160 -20.25 -21.23 -3.55
N ALA A 161 -19.83 -20.64 -4.66
CA ALA A 161 -19.04 -21.30 -5.69
C ALA A 161 -17.54 -20.99 -5.54
N PRO A 162 -16.65 -21.99 -5.51
CA PRO A 162 -15.22 -21.77 -5.67
C PRO A 162 -14.87 -21.42 -7.12
N GLY A 163 -13.73 -20.78 -7.32
CA GLY A 163 -13.34 -20.26 -8.62
C GLY A 163 -11.89 -19.85 -8.74
N MET A 164 -11.58 -19.22 -9.87
CA MET A 164 -10.29 -18.62 -10.17
C MET A 164 -10.43 -17.11 -10.41
N ALA A 165 -9.38 -16.38 -10.03
CA ALA A 165 -9.21 -14.98 -10.34
C ALA A 165 -7.90 -14.75 -11.11
N ALA A 166 -7.94 -13.86 -12.08
CA ALA A 166 -6.79 -13.37 -12.81
C ALA A 166 -6.82 -11.84 -12.83
N ARG A 167 -5.65 -11.20 -12.76
CA ARG A 167 -5.50 -9.75 -12.86
C ARG A 167 -4.31 -9.40 -13.73
N VAL A 168 -4.44 -8.34 -14.51
CA VAL A 168 -3.30 -7.65 -15.13
C VAL A 168 -3.45 -6.17 -14.83
N GLY A 169 -2.44 -5.55 -14.23
CA GLY A 169 -2.52 -4.14 -13.80
C GLY A 169 -1.18 -3.43 -13.82
N TYR A 170 -1.25 -2.11 -13.84
CA TYR A 170 -0.11 -1.22 -13.66
C TYR A 170 -0.17 -0.59 -12.27
N GLN A 171 0.80 -0.92 -11.42
CA GLN A 171 0.87 -0.49 -10.03
C GLN A 171 2.01 0.50 -9.80
N THR A 172 1.68 1.61 -9.14
CA THR A 172 2.57 2.64 -8.58
C THR A 172 2.62 2.52 -7.04
N PRO A 173 3.44 3.30 -6.32
CA PRO A 173 3.49 3.23 -4.85
C PRO A 173 2.15 3.47 -4.13
N ARG A 174 1.18 4.16 -4.73
CA ARG A 174 -0.13 4.41 -4.09
C ARG A 174 -1.34 4.00 -4.91
N TRP A 175 -1.18 3.76 -6.20
CA TRP A 175 -2.28 3.49 -7.11
C TRP A 175 -2.02 2.24 -7.93
N ASP A 176 -3.03 1.43 -8.17
CA ASP A 176 -3.01 0.36 -9.16
C ASP A 176 -4.22 0.50 -10.08
N VAL A 177 -4.02 0.31 -11.38
CA VAL A 177 -5.10 0.34 -12.38
C VAL A 177 -4.96 -0.91 -13.24
N GLY A 178 -6.02 -1.69 -13.33
CA GLY A 178 -5.95 -2.99 -13.99
C GLY A 178 -7.27 -3.55 -14.44
N THR A 179 -7.16 -4.67 -15.15
CA THR A 179 -8.28 -5.52 -15.57
C THR A 179 -8.27 -6.79 -14.73
N ASP A 180 -9.43 -7.20 -14.24
CA ASP A 180 -9.60 -8.50 -13.58
C ASP A 180 -10.54 -9.40 -14.39
N PHE A 181 -10.31 -10.70 -14.25
CA PHE A 181 -11.21 -11.75 -14.65
C PHE A 181 -11.48 -12.64 -13.44
N ARG A 182 -12.75 -12.88 -13.11
CA ARG A 182 -13.14 -13.83 -12.06
C ARG A 182 -14.14 -14.83 -12.64
N PHE A 183 -13.94 -16.10 -12.31
CA PHE A 183 -14.79 -17.19 -12.77
C PHE A 183 -15.04 -18.13 -11.60
N ALA A 184 -16.29 -18.50 -11.34
CA ALA A 184 -16.62 -19.50 -10.33
C ALA A 184 -17.75 -20.42 -10.82
N LEU A 185 -17.69 -21.68 -10.38
CA LEU A 185 -18.64 -22.71 -10.78
C LEU A 185 -18.89 -23.69 -9.63
N SER A 186 -20.15 -24.02 -9.42
CA SER A 186 -20.64 -25.08 -8.53
C SER A 186 -21.89 -25.72 -9.14
N GLU A 187 -22.52 -26.65 -8.44
CA GLU A 187 -23.79 -27.26 -8.87
C GLU A 187 -24.92 -26.22 -8.98
N ASP A 188 -24.90 -25.21 -8.11
CA ASP A 188 -26.01 -24.26 -7.91
C ASP A 188 -25.68 -22.83 -8.38
N LEU A 189 -24.45 -22.57 -8.84
CA LEU A 189 -23.98 -21.23 -9.14
C LEU A 189 -22.89 -21.23 -10.22
N PHE A 190 -23.12 -20.48 -11.28
CA PHE A 190 -22.15 -20.04 -12.28
C PHE A 190 -21.94 -18.53 -12.15
N PHE A 191 -20.69 -18.09 -12.24
CA PHE A 191 -20.33 -16.68 -12.18
C PHE A 191 -19.15 -16.38 -13.09
N MET A 192 -19.25 -15.29 -13.84
CA MET A 192 -18.17 -14.74 -14.64
C MET A 192 -18.17 -13.21 -14.56
N ASP A 193 -17.01 -12.63 -14.27
CA ASP A 193 -16.80 -11.18 -14.19
C ASP A 193 -15.56 -10.79 -15.01
N LEU A 194 -15.72 -9.79 -15.87
CA LEU A 194 -14.64 -9.09 -16.53
C LEU A 194 -14.70 -7.63 -16.11
N SER A 195 -13.69 -7.16 -15.38
CA SER A 195 -13.70 -5.84 -14.74
C SER A 195 -12.50 -5.00 -15.11
N VAL A 196 -12.68 -3.68 -15.09
CA VAL A 196 -11.61 -2.68 -15.13
C VAL A 196 -11.80 -1.71 -13.97
N GLY A 197 -10.74 -1.45 -13.23
CA GLY A 197 -10.83 -0.58 -12.05
C GLY A 197 -9.48 -0.15 -11.50
N GLY A 198 -9.55 0.62 -10.42
CA GLY A 198 -8.38 1.14 -9.72
C GLY A 198 -8.41 0.83 -8.22
N ARG A 199 -7.22 0.77 -7.62
CA ARG A 199 -6.99 0.59 -6.19
C ARG A 199 -6.14 1.74 -5.66
N TYR A 200 -6.43 2.16 -4.44
CA TYR A 200 -5.63 3.08 -3.64
C TYR A 200 -5.06 2.33 -2.43
N PHE A 201 -3.74 2.40 -2.26
CA PHE A 201 -3.01 1.79 -1.15
C PHE A 201 -2.78 2.81 -0.03
N PHE A 202 -3.09 2.43 1.21
CA PHE A 202 -2.91 3.30 2.37
C PHE A 202 -1.47 3.34 2.88
N SER A 203 -0.63 2.36 2.50
CA SER A 203 0.73 2.22 3.00
C SER A 203 1.70 1.86 1.89
N GLU A 204 2.94 2.34 2.00
CA GLU A 204 4.06 1.97 1.14
C GLU A 204 4.96 0.90 1.80
N ALA A 205 4.47 0.26 2.86
CA ALA A 205 5.17 -0.84 3.53
C ALA A 205 4.93 -2.19 2.82
N SER A 206 5.61 -3.24 3.32
CA SER A 206 5.45 -4.62 2.83
C SER A 206 4.03 -5.17 2.97
N ILE A 207 3.28 -4.68 3.97
CA ILE A 207 1.86 -4.95 4.17
C ILE A 207 1.12 -3.65 3.89
N SER A 208 0.25 -3.65 2.88
CA SER A 208 -0.55 -2.48 2.52
C SER A 208 -2.03 -2.81 2.41
N PRO A 209 -2.87 -2.28 3.32
CA PRO A 209 -4.30 -2.20 3.09
C PRO A 209 -4.61 -1.37 1.85
N PHE A 210 -5.70 -1.71 1.16
CA PHE A 210 -6.19 -0.95 0.02
C PHE A 210 -7.71 -0.94 -0.07
N VAL A 211 -8.22 0.04 -0.81
CA VAL A 211 -9.61 0.12 -1.29
C VAL A 211 -9.61 0.41 -2.78
N GLY A 212 -10.62 -0.05 -3.49
CA GLY A 212 -10.73 0.13 -4.93
C GLY A 212 -12.15 0.05 -5.43
N GLY A 213 -12.27 0.20 -6.74
CA GLY A 213 -13.54 0.08 -7.42
C GLY A 213 -13.39 0.29 -8.93
N GLY A 214 -14.49 0.03 -9.63
CA GLY A 214 -14.50 0.13 -11.08
C GLY A 214 -15.82 -0.30 -11.68
N VAL A 215 -15.74 -0.69 -12.96
CA VAL A 215 -16.86 -1.18 -13.75
C VAL A 215 -16.58 -2.61 -14.17
N SER A 216 -17.63 -3.40 -14.30
CA SER A 216 -17.51 -4.78 -14.77
C SER A 216 -18.65 -5.18 -15.68
N TRP A 217 -18.38 -6.17 -16.51
CA TRP A 217 -19.39 -6.95 -17.19
C TRP A 217 -19.49 -8.28 -16.46
N LEU A 218 -20.70 -8.59 -16.01
CA LEU A 218 -21.00 -9.66 -15.08
C LEU A 218 -22.07 -10.57 -15.71
N ILE A 219 -21.86 -11.88 -15.58
CA ILE A 219 -22.86 -12.91 -15.82
C ILE A 219 -22.92 -13.77 -14.57
N PHE A 220 -24.11 -14.03 -14.04
CA PHE A 220 -24.29 -15.02 -13.01
C PHE A 220 -25.61 -15.77 -13.21
N GLU A 221 -25.58 -17.04 -12.89
CA GLU A 221 -26.72 -17.93 -12.89
C GLU A 221 -26.66 -18.70 -11.60
N GLY A 222 -27.72 -18.73 -10.82
CA GLY A 222 -27.73 -19.54 -9.62
C GLY A 222 -29.13 -19.75 -9.07
N GLY A 223 -29.26 -20.79 -8.28
CA GLY A 223 -30.55 -21.23 -7.79
C GLY A 223 -30.42 -22.25 -6.69
N ASN A 224 -31.54 -22.74 -6.20
CA ASN A 224 -31.58 -23.88 -5.31
C ASN A 224 -32.61 -24.87 -5.85
N SER A 225 -32.19 -26.11 -6.06
CA SER A 225 -33.09 -27.22 -6.36
C SER A 225 -33.29 -28.02 -5.07
N SER A 226 -34.50 -27.92 -4.51
CA SER A 226 -34.96 -28.74 -3.39
C SER A 226 -36.04 -29.70 -3.88
N GLU A 227 -36.35 -30.76 -3.12
CA GLU A 227 -37.38 -31.75 -3.50
C GLU A 227 -38.78 -31.14 -3.73
N THR A 228 -39.04 -29.93 -3.23
CA THR A 228 -40.36 -29.28 -3.21
C THR A 228 -40.41 -27.92 -3.93
N GLU A 229 -39.26 -27.27 -4.08
CA GLU A 229 -39.15 -25.94 -4.68
C GLU A 229 -37.84 -25.81 -5.47
N GLU A 230 -37.94 -25.38 -6.72
CA GLU A 230 -36.80 -25.01 -7.54
C GLU A 230 -36.81 -23.49 -7.76
N THR A 231 -35.74 -22.83 -7.33
CA THR A 231 -35.53 -21.40 -7.59
C THR A 231 -34.40 -21.26 -8.59
N TYR A 232 -34.60 -20.41 -9.58
CA TYR A 232 -33.64 -20.13 -10.64
C TYR A 232 -33.49 -18.62 -10.79
N VAL A 233 -32.26 -18.13 -10.80
CA VAL A 233 -31.92 -16.72 -11.00
C VAL A 233 -30.86 -16.61 -12.08
N ASP A 234 -31.12 -15.82 -13.11
CA ASP A 234 -30.15 -15.49 -14.17
C ASP A 234 -30.06 -13.97 -14.32
N GLY A 235 -28.84 -13.46 -14.35
CA GLY A 235 -28.55 -12.06 -14.56
C GLY A 235 -27.27 -11.84 -15.37
N GLN A 236 -27.37 -10.98 -16.38
CA GLN A 236 -26.20 -10.50 -17.13
C GLN A 236 -26.26 -9.00 -17.40
N GLY A 237 -25.10 -8.34 -17.36
CA GLY A 237 -25.01 -6.93 -17.72
C GLY A 237 -23.83 -6.21 -17.09
N PHE A 238 -23.90 -4.88 -17.10
CA PHE A 238 -22.87 -4.05 -16.48
C PHE A 238 -23.13 -3.89 -14.98
N ALA A 239 -22.06 -3.91 -14.20
CA ALA A 239 -22.06 -3.60 -12.79
C ALA A 239 -20.99 -2.55 -12.47
N THR A 240 -21.16 -1.87 -11.35
CA THR A 240 -20.04 -1.22 -10.67
C THR A 240 -19.57 -2.13 -9.56
N PHE A 241 -18.31 -2.02 -9.15
CA PHE A 241 -17.84 -2.78 -7.99
C PHE A 241 -17.05 -1.90 -7.05
N VAL A 242 -17.07 -2.29 -5.77
CA VAL A 242 -16.19 -1.77 -4.73
C VAL A 242 -15.41 -2.94 -4.14
N GLU A 243 -14.13 -2.74 -3.87
CA GLU A 243 -13.26 -3.76 -3.28
C GLU A 243 -12.43 -3.19 -2.13
N ALA A 244 -12.09 -4.05 -1.19
CA ALA A 244 -11.16 -3.75 -0.12
C ALA A 244 -10.32 -5.00 0.18
N GLY A 245 -9.08 -4.79 0.59
CA GLY A 245 -8.17 -5.89 0.81
C GLY A 245 -6.84 -5.48 1.41
N VAL A 246 -5.92 -6.44 1.40
CA VAL A 246 -4.56 -6.29 1.89
C VAL A 246 -3.60 -6.95 0.90
N GLU A 247 -2.53 -6.23 0.55
CA GLU A 247 -1.41 -6.74 -0.24
C GLU A 247 -0.22 -7.00 0.69
N LEU A 248 0.30 -8.22 0.64
CA LEU A 248 1.46 -8.68 1.40
C LEU A 248 2.67 -8.84 0.48
N PHE A 249 3.85 -8.68 1.07
CA PHE A 249 5.14 -8.77 0.37
C PHE A 249 5.28 -7.76 -0.76
N ARG A 250 4.67 -6.58 -0.61
CA ARG A 250 4.67 -5.52 -1.62
C ARG A 250 6.07 -5.08 -2.06
N LEU A 251 7.08 -5.25 -1.20
CA LEU A 251 8.48 -4.94 -1.49
C LEU A 251 9.21 -6.05 -2.27
N HIS A 252 8.56 -7.18 -2.56
CA HIS A 252 9.14 -8.35 -3.22
C HIS A 252 8.59 -8.49 -4.65
N SER A 253 9.28 -9.30 -5.46
CA SER A 253 8.88 -9.65 -6.84
C SER A 253 7.62 -10.53 -6.87
N VAL A 254 7.33 -11.26 -5.79
CA VAL A 254 6.10 -12.03 -5.66
C VAL A 254 5.28 -11.45 -4.52
N ARG A 255 4.01 -11.13 -4.79
CA ARG A 255 3.08 -10.51 -3.85
C ARG A 255 1.89 -11.41 -3.62
N LEU A 256 1.29 -11.29 -2.44
CA LEU A 256 0.06 -12.00 -2.11
C LEU A 256 -1.02 -10.98 -1.78
N THR A 257 -2.11 -10.98 -2.54
CA THR A 257 -3.27 -10.12 -2.33
C THR A 257 -4.42 -10.94 -1.78
N VAL A 258 -5.09 -10.44 -0.75
CA VAL A 258 -6.36 -10.96 -0.23
C VAL A 258 -7.39 -9.85 -0.29
N ASP A 259 -8.51 -10.09 -0.97
CA ASP A 259 -9.56 -9.08 -1.17
C ASP A 259 -10.98 -9.62 -1.05
N VAL A 260 -11.89 -8.70 -0.75
CA VAL A 260 -13.34 -8.89 -0.85
C VAL A 260 -13.91 -7.78 -1.72
N ARG A 261 -14.82 -8.16 -2.61
CA ARG A 261 -15.45 -7.28 -3.60
C ARG A 261 -16.96 -7.47 -3.61
N ALA A 262 -17.69 -6.37 -3.65
CA ALA A 262 -19.13 -6.35 -3.86
C ALA A 262 -19.43 -5.78 -5.25
N HIS A 263 -20.23 -6.52 -6.03
CA HIS A 263 -20.68 -6.12 -7.35
C HIS A 263 -22.09 -5.54 -7.23
N LEU A 264 -22.28 -4.33 -7.74
CA LEU A 264 -23.53 -3.57 -7.75
C LEU A 264 -24.07 -3.55 -9.19
N PRO A 265 -24.94 -4.51 -9.56
CA PRO A 265 -25.49 -4.58 -10.90
C PRO A 265 -26.27 -3.33 -11.28
N LEU A 266 -26.12 -2.89 -12.52
CA LEU A 266 -26.94 -1.88 -13.15
C LEU A 266 -28.10 -2.51 -13.97
N PHE A 267 -28.38 -3.79 -13.70
CA PHE A 267 -29.40 -4.60 -14.33
C PHE A 267 -30.18 -5.38 -13.26
N THR A 268 -31.40 -5.80 -13.61
CA THR A 268 -32.20 -6.75 -12.83
C THR A 268 -31.91 -8.17 -13.30
N ALA A 269 -31.94 -9.12 -12.38
CA ALA A 269 -31.92 -10.55 -12.71
C ALA A 269 -33.35 -11.07 -12.73
N GLU A 270 -33.62 -11.96 -13.69
CA GLU A 270 -34.87 -12.68 -13.75
C GLU A 270 -34.81 -13.82 -12.73
N SER A 271 -35.85 -13.89 -11.88
CA SER A 271 -36.02 -15.00 -10.95
C SER A 271 -37.29 -15.77 -11.28
N ALA A 272 -37.20 -17.08 -11.30
CA ALA A 272 -38.33 -18.00 -11.45
C ALA A 272 -38.34 -18.98 -10.29
N SER A 273 -39.50 -19.19 -9.67
CA SER A 273 -39.73 -20.27 -8.71
C SER A 273 -40.69 -21.28 -9.31
N TYR A 274 -40.39 -22.56 -9.12
CA TYR A 274 -41.27 -23.67 -9.49
C TYR A 274 -41.58 -24.44 -8.23
N THR A 275 -42.86 -24.58 -7.91
CA THR A 275 -43.30 -25.42 -6.79
C THR A 275 -43.79 -26.74 -7.35
N PHE A 276 -43.24 -27.84 -6.84
CA PHE A 276 -43.75 -29.16 -7.17
C PHE A 276 -45.01 -29.44 -6.33
N ASP A 277 -46.13 -29.64 -7.01
CA ASP A 277 -47.38 -30.05 -6.37
C ASP A 277 -47.49 -31.59 -6.40
N GLU A 278 -47.27 -32.21 -5.24
CA GLU A 278 -47.32 -33.67 -5.08
C GLU A 278 -48.71 -34.25 -5.36
N ASP A 279 -49.79 -33.46 -5.18
CA ASP A 279 -51.16 -33.91 -5.41
C ASP A 279 -51.50 -33.98 -6.90
N THR A 280 -50.88 -33.12 -7.72
CA THR A 280 -51.15 -33.05 -9.16
C THR A 280 -50.05 -33.65 -10.02
N TYR A 281 -48.86 -33.93 -9.46
CA TYR A 281 -47.66 -34.33 -10.21
C TYR A 281 -47.31 -33.37 -11.35
N PHE A 282 -47.66 -32.09 -11.20
CA PHE A 282 -47.32 -31.01 -12.13
C PHE A 282 -46.49 -29.94 -11.40
N TYR A 283 -45.61 -29.30 -12.16
CA TYR A 283 -45.00 -28.05 -11.72
C TYR A 283 -45.99 -26.92 -11.98
N ASP A 284 -46.35 -26.18 -10.93
CA ASP A 284 -47.02 -24.90 -11.14
C ASP A 284 -45.98 -23.89 -11.64
N ASN A 285 -46.32 -23.18 -12.71
CA ASN A 285 -45.44 -22.12 -13.22
C ASN A 285 -45.52 -20.98 -12.20
N GLY A 286 -44.50 -20.84 -11.36
CA GLY A 286 -44.47 -19.76 -10.40
C GLY A 286 -44.28 -18.40 -11.06
N THR A 287 -44.33 -17.38 -10.23
CA THR A 287 -44.20 -15.99 -10.66
C THR A 287 -42.78 -15.69 -11.08
N THR A 288 -42.61 -15.06 -12.25
CA THR A 288 -41.35 -14.42 -12.61
C THR A 288 -41.26 -13.04 -11.96
N GLU A 289 -40.16 -12.75 -11.29
CA GLU A 289 -39.90 -11.47 -10.63
C GLU A 289 -38.52 -10.94 -11.01
N ASP A 290 -38.45 -9.65 -11.34
CA ASP A 290 -37.21 -8.93 -11.58
C ASP A 290 -36.65 -8.42 -10.24
N SER A 291 -35.47 -8.89 -9.86
CA SER A 291 -34.83 -8.52 -8.59
C SER A 291 -33.39 -8.07 -8.77
N TYR A 292 -32.92 -7.22 -7.84
CA TYR A 292 -31.52 -6.82 -7.76
C TYR A 292 -30.76 -7.71 -6.79
N TYR A 293 -29.75 -8.40 -7.29
CA TYR A 293 -28.83 -9.20 -6.46
C TYR A 293 -27.46 -8.54 -6.42
N VAL A 294 -26.74 -8.69 -5.32
CA VAL A 294 -25.41 -8.12 -5.12
C VAL A 294 -24.42 -9.27 -4.93
N PRO A 295 -23.79 -9.78 -6.01
CA PRO A 295 -22.76 -10.79 -5.87
C PRO A 295 -21.60 -10.27 -5.03
N VAL A 296 -21.12 -11.12 -4.12
CA VAL A 296 -19.95 -10.87 -3.29
C VAL A 296 -18.89 -11.89 -3.64
N THR A 297 -17.67 -11.42 -3.87
CA THR A 297 -16.53 -12.28 -4.21
C THR A 297 -15.39 -12.05 -3.24
N GLY A 298 -14.73 -13.12 -2.80
CA GLY A 298 -13.50 -13.06 -2.03
C GLY A 298 -12.38 -13.76 -2.78
N ALA A 299 -11.19 -13.15 -2.87
CA ALA A 299 -10.08 -13.71 -3.64
C ALA A 299 -8.77 -13.70 -2.87
N VAL A 300 -7.93 -14.70 -3.17
CA VAL A 300 -6.53 -14.78 -2.76
C VAL A 300 -5.68 -14.95 -4.02
N MET A 301 -4.80 -14.00 -4.31
CA MET A 301 -4.04 -13.93 -5.56
C MET A 301 -2.55 -13.78 -5.32
N LEU A 302 -1.74 -14.53 -6.06
CA LEU A 302 -0.31 -14.31 -6.19
C LEU A 302 -0.04 -13.44 -7.43
N GLN A 303 0.82 -12.43 -7.29
CA GLN A 303 1.16 -11.48 -8.35
C GLN A 303 2.67 -11.39 -8.55
N TRP A 304 3.12 -11.24 -9.80
CA TRP A 304 4.52 -11.10 -10.19
C TRP A 304 4.70 -10.30 -11.49
#